data_AF-A0A543AVK6-F1
#
_entry.id   AF-A0A543AVK6-F1
#
_cell.length_a   1.000
_cell.length_b   1.000
_cell.length_c   1.000
_cell.angle_alpha   90.00
_cell.angle_beta   90.00
_cell.angle_gamma   90.00
#
_symmetry.space_group_name_H-M   'P 1'
#
loop_
_entity.id
_entity.type
_entity.pdbx_description
1 polymer ?
#
loop_
_entity_poly.entity_id
_entity_poly.type
_entity_poly.pdbx_seq_one_letter_code
_entity_poly.pdbx_strand_id
1 'polypeptide(L)' 'MKIIARINHVADQALAKLTGESKASAACSPFWETYCVASGVCSGGHAKYRRYLQVDCTYCCVEYVGCC' A
#
# COMPACT_ATOMS: atom_id res chain seq x y z
N MET A 1 30.06 -14.82 30.27
CA MET A 1 28.96 -13.85 30.08
C MET A 1 27.90 -14.41 29.11
N LYS A 2 27.17 -15.48 29.50
CA LYS A 2 26.18 -16.14 28.62
C LYS A 2 24.75 -15.61 28.77
N ILE A 3 24.45 -14.94 29.88
CA ILE A 3 23.10 -14.47 30.24
C ILE A 3 22.72 -13.22 29.43
N ILE A 4 23.65 -12.27 29.28
CA ILE A 4 23.43 -11.03 28.51
C ILE A 4 23.12 -11.34 27.04
N ALA A 5 23.82 -12.32 26.45
CA ALA A 5 23.56 -12.75 25.07
C ALA A 5 22.15 -13.32 24.86
N ARG A 6 21.59 -14.03 25.86
CA ARG A 6 20.21 -14.55 25.79
C ARG A 6 19.18 -13.43 25.91
N ILE A 7 19.43 -12.43 26.74
CA ILE A 7 18.54 -11.26 26.89
C ILE A 7 18.47 -10.47 25.59
N ASN A 8 19.62 -10.21 24.96
CA ASN A 8 19.67 -9.52 23.68
C ASN A 8 18.95 -10.31 22.58
N HIS A 9 19.10 -11.63 22.54
CA HIS A 9 18.43 -12.46 21.55
C HIS A 9 16.89 -12.41 21.66
N VAL A 10 16.36 -12.39 22.89
CA VAL A 10 14.91 -12.27 23.11
C VAL A 10 14.41 -10.86 22.75
N ALA A 11 15.19 -9.82 23.06
CA ALA A 11 14.86 -8.44 22.67
C ALA A 11 14.85 -8.27 21.14
N ASP A 12 15.82 -8.85 20.44
CA ASP A 12 15.89 -8.82 18.97
C ASP A 12 14.71 -9.57 18.34
N GLN A 13 14.29 -10.70 18.89
CA GLN A 13 13.11 -11.44 18.41
C GLN A 13 11.81 -10.67 18.65
N ALA A 14 11.66 -10.05 19.83
CA ALA A 14 10.50 -9.22 20.13
C ALA A 14 10.45 -7.98 19.21
N LEU A 15 11.58 -7.33 18.99
CA LEU A 15 11.69 -6.18 18.09
C LEU A 15 11.45 -6.59 16.63
N ALA A 16 11.98 -7.73 16.18
CA ALA A 16 11.72 -8.26 14.84
C ALA A 16 10.24 -8.62 14.63
N LYS A 17 9.56 -9.14 15.65
CA LYS A 17 8.13 -9.42 15.60
C LYS A 17 7.31 -8.14 15.59
N LEU A 18 7.62 -7.18 16.46
CA LEU A 18 6.96 -5.88 16.51
C LEU A 18 7.19 -5.06 15.23
N THR A 19 8.40 -5.11 14.64
CA THR A 19 8.70 -4.45 13.36
C THR A 19 8.15 -5.21 12.17
N GLY A 20 8.05 -6.54 12.22
CA GLY A 20 7.36 -7.36 11.24
C GLY A 20 5.85 -7.11 11.23
N GLU A 21 5.23 -7.04 12.42
CA GLU A 21 3.83 -6.67 12.61
C GLU A 21 3.58 -5.19 12.27
N SER A 22 4.51 -4.29 12.59
CA SER A 22 4.44 -2.87 12.19
C SER A 22 4.66 -2.68 10.69
N LYS A 23 5.49 -3.51 10.03
CA LYS A 23 5.66 -3.51 8.57
C LYS A 23 4.43 -4.10 7.88
N ALA A 24 3.79 -5.12 8.46
CA ALA A 24 2.49 -5.60 8.01
C ALA A 24 1.40 -4.53 8.22
N SER A 25 1.59 -3.64 9.20
CA SER A 25 0.74 -2.48 9.52
C SER A 25 1.25 -1.17 8.94
N ALA A 26 2.16 -1.18 7.96
CA ALA A 26 2.31 -0.07 7.03
C ALA A 26 1.07 -0.07 6.14
N ALA A 27 -0.07 0.17 6.79
CA ALA A 27 -1.40 0.17 6.23
C ALA A 27 -1.35 1.13 5.06
N CYS A 28 -1.75 0.65 3.90
CA CYS A 28 -1.98 1.54 2.78
C CYS A 28 -2.86 2.68 3.27
N SER A 29 -2.35 3.91 3.17
CA SER A 29 -3.16 5.07 3.52
C SER A 29 -4.32 5.11 2.54
N PRO A 30 -5.57 5.26 3.00
CA PRO A 30 -6.68 5.31 2.08
C PRO A 30 -6.65 6.62 1.29
N PHE A 31 -6.49 6.54 -0.03
CA PHE A 31 -6.46 7.71 -0.91
C PHE A 31 -7.02 7.42 -2.30
N TRP A 32 -7.41 8.47 -3.01
CA TRP A 32 -7.80 8.39 -4.41
C TRP A 32 -6.56 8.51 -5.30
N GLU A 33 -6.23 7.42 -5.99
CA GLU A 33 -5.19 7.40 -7.00
C GLU A 33 -5.79 7.67 -8.38
N THR A 34 -5.12 8.50 -9.18
CA THR A 34 -5.56 8.83 -10.53
C THR A 34 -4.57 8.29 -11.56
N TYR A 35 -5.07 7.68 -12.63
CA TYR A 35 -4.25 7.08 -13.68
C TYR A 35 -4.91 7.21 -15.06
N CYS A 36 -4.10 7.18 -16.10
CA CYS A 36 -4.55 7.22 -17.49
C CYS A 36 -4.40 5.84 -18.11
N VAL A 37 -5.38 5.40 -18.88
CA VAL A 37 -5.33 4.15 -19.65
C VAL A 37 -5.69 4.42 -21.09
N ALA A 38 -5.04 3.70 -22.02
CA ALA A 38 -5.43 3.73 -23.41
C ALA A 38 -6.88 3.23 -23.56
N SER A 39 -7.72 4.01 -24.20
CA SER A 39 -9.16 3.80 -24.32
C SER A 39 -9.73 4.52 -25.54
N GLY A 40 -10.72 3.92 -26.19
CA GLY A 40 -11.45 4.54 -27.30
C GLY A 40 -12.49 5.59 -26.90
N VAL A 41 -12.63 5.88 -25.59
CA VAL A 41 -13.64 6.83 -25.07
C VAL A 41 -13.28 8.29 -25.43
N CYS A 42 -12.00 8.62 -25.49
CA CYS A 42 -11.51 9.96 -25.76
C CYS A 42 -10.83 10.03 -27.12
N SER A 43 -10.96 11.14 -27.84
CA SER A 43 -10.35 11.31 -29.17
C SER A 43 -8.81 11.20 -29.15
N GLY A 44 -8.17 11.53 -28.01
CA GLY A 44 -6.72 11.34 -27.77
C GLY A 44 -6.32 9.90 -27.43
N GLY A 45 -7.29 8.97 -27.40
CA GLY A 45 -7.06 7.55 -27.17
C GLY A 45 -6.73 7.19 -25.73
N HIS A 46 -6.83 8.11 -24.77
CA HIS A 46 -6.58 7.85 -23.35
C HIS A 46 -7.72 8.38 -22.48
N ALA A 47 -8.17 7.56 -21.54
CA ALA A 47 -9.18 7.92 -20.55
C ALA A 47 -8.53 7.98 -19.17
N LYS A 48 -8.93 9.00 -18.41
CA LYS A 48 -8.53 9.24 -17.03
C LYS A 48 -9.50 8.54 -16.10
N TYR A 49 -8.98 7.67 -15.25
CA TYR A 49 -9.73 7.03 -14.20
C TYR A 49 -9.13 7.39 -12.85
N ARG A 50 -9.97 7.27 -11.81
CA ARG A 50 -9.52 7.23 -10.43
C ARG A 50 -9.93 5.92 -9.79
N ARG A 51 -9.13 5.42 -8.87
CA ARG A 51 -9.42 4.27 -8.02
C ARG A 51 -9.13 4.61 -6.57
N TYR A 52 -9.86 4.00 -5.66
CA TYR A 52 -9.63 4.18 -4.24
C TYR A 52 -8.74 3.06 -3.71
N LEU A 53 -7.62 3.43 -3.10
CA LEU A 53 -6.79 2.48 -2.35
C LEU A 53 -7.39 2.36 -0.95
N GLN A 54 -7.67 1.14 -0.52
CA GLN A 54 -8.21 0.85 0.80
C GLN A 54 -7.11 0.65 1.84
N VAL A 55 -7.52 0.63 3.12
CA VAL A 55 -6.64 0.38 4.27
C VAL A 55 -5.98 -1.00 4.24
N ASP A 56 -6.56 -1.95 3.51
CA ASP A 56 -6.06 -3.31 3.30
C ASP A 56 -5.17 -3.44 2.04
N CYS A 57 -4.76 -2.31 1.45
CA CYS A 57 -3.97 -2.24 0.21
C CYS A 57 -4.66 -2.80 -1.04
N THR A 58 -5.98 -3.00 -1.01
CA THR A 58 -6.73 -3.36 -2.20
C THR A 58 -7.21 -2.11 -2.94
N TYR A 59 -7.40 -2.24 -4.26
CA TYR A 59 -8.03 -1.20 -5.06
C TYR A 59 -9.51 -1.49 -5.19
N CYS A 60 -10.34 -0.47 -4.96
CA CYS A 60 -11.77 -0.54 -5.23
C CYS A 60 -12.25 0.68 -6.02
N CYS A 61 -13.52 0.61 -6.45
CA CYS A 61 -14.29 1.74 -6.98
C CYS A 61 -13.53 2.50 -8.07
N VAL A 62 -13.47 1.93 -9.28
CA VAL A 62 -12.89 2.60 -10.44
C VAL A 62 -13.94 3.52 -11.07
N GLU A 63 -13.61 4.80 -11.18
CA GLU A 63 -14.50 5.80 -11.75
C GLU A 63 -13.82 6.54 -12.89
N TYR A 64 -14.58 6.77 -13.96
CA TYR A 64 -14.14 7.63 -15.05
C TYR A 64 -14.17 9.09 -14.60
N VAL A 65 -13.06 9.80 -14.80
CA VAL A 65 -12.90 11.20 -14.41
C VAL A 65 -12.92 12.13 -15.62
N GLY A 66 -12.42 11.68 -16.77
CA GLY A 66 -12.33 12.49 -17.97
C GLY A 66 -11.32 11.95 -18.97
N CYS A 67 -10.87 12.80 -19.89
CA CYS A 67 -9.82 12.44 -20.83
C CYS A 67 -8.44 12.80 -20.29
N CYS A 68 -7.46 11.96 -20.64
CA CYS A 68 -6.06 12.35 -20.74
C CYS A 68 -5.77 12.56 -22.24
#